data_AF-A0AAN7Z2J1-F1
#
_entry.id   AF-A0AAN7Z2J1-F1
#
_cell.length_a   1.000
_cell.length_b   1.000
_cell.length_c   1.000
_cell.angle_alpha   90.00
_cell.angle_beta   90.00
_cell.angle_gamma   90.00
#
_symmetry.space_group_name_H-M   'P 1'
#
loop_
_entity.id
_entity.type
_entity.pdbx_description
1 polymer ?
#
loop_
_entity_poly.entity_id
_entity_poly.type
_entity_poly.pdbx_seq_one_letter_code
_entity_poly.pdbx_strand_id
1 'polypeptide(L)'
;MAKQRTKKRTHVGAANPKHQAPPTGRSAASDPKSMVIRIGAGEVGSSVSQLAKDVRQVMEPGTASRLKERRANRLRDYVTMTGPLGVTHLLLFSRSDSGNTNLRVATTPRGPTLHFRVDKYSLCKDVRRAQRHPRGGGKEYTTPPLV
;
A
#
# COMPACT_ATOMS: atom_id res chain seq x y z
N MET A 1 17.29 -20.28 25.06
CA MET A 1 16.83 -19.68 23.79
C MET A 1 17.63 -20.28 22.64
N ALA A 2 16.97 -20.96 21.69
CA ALA A 2 17.66 -21.66 20.60
C ALA A 2 18.11 -20.68 19.51
N LYS A 3 19.41 -20.69 19.19
CA LYS A 3 20.03 -19.80 18.20
C LYS A 3 19.69 -20.27 16.79
N GLN A 4 19.10 -19.39 15.96
CA GLN A 4 18.70 -19.74 14.58
C GLN A 4 19.92 -20.07 13.71
N ARG A 5 19.85 -21.22 13.02
CA ARG A 5 20.91 -21.72 12.13
C ARG A 5 20.80 -21.11 10.74
N THR A 6 21.77 -20.29 10.34
CA THR A 6 21.91 -19.76 8.97
C THR A 6 22.64 -20.76 8.07
N LYS A 7 22.06 -21.08 6.91
CA LYS A 7 22.68 -21.96 5.92
C LYS A 7 23.79 -21.20 5.16
N LYS A 8 25.02 -21.72 5.20
CA LYS A 8 26.21 -21.12 4.55
C LYS A 8 26.57 -21.75 3.19
N ARG A 9 25.67 -22.50 2.55
CA ARG A 9 26.02 -23.37 1.39
C ARG A 9 25.49 -22.89 0.03
N THR A 10 25.27 -21.60 -0.14
CA THR A 10 25.03 -21.01 -1.47
C THR A 10 25.80 -19.70 -1.56
N HIS A 11 26.51 -19.48 -2.68
CA HIS A 11 27.39 -18.34 -2.92
C HIS A 11 26.68 -16.97 -3.01
N VAL A 12 25.38 -16.93 -2.75
CA VAL A 12 24.63 -15.71 -2.48
C VAL A 12 23.89 -15.95 -1.18
N GLY A 13 24.53 -15.58 -0.07
CA GLY A 13 23.85 -15.55 1.22
C GLY A 13 22.63 -14.67 1.08
N ALA A 14 21.43 -15.21 1.28
CA ALA A 14 20.21 -14.43 1.36
C ALA A 14 20.28 -13.54 2.60
N ALA A 15 21.00 -12.43 2.49
CA ALA A 15 20.78 -11.27 3.31
C ALA A 15 19.38 -10.77 2.96
N ASN A 16 18.38 -11.30 3.66
CA ASN A 16 17.19 -10.50 3.94
C ASN A 16 17.71 -9.14 4.39
N PRO A 17 17.30 -8.01 3.78
CA PRO A 17 17.69 -6.71 4.26
C PRO A 17 17.22 -6.61 5.71
N LYS A 18 18.17 -6.79 6.62
CA LYS A 18 18.03 -6.41 8.02
C LYS A 18 17.68 -4.93 7.99
N HIS A 19 16.63 -4.59 8.73
CA HIS A 19 16.08 -3.27 8.95
C HIS A 19 16.82 -2.14 8.22
N GLN A 20 16.15 -1.54 7.23
CA GLN A 20 16.54 -0.19 6.80
C GLN A 20 16.69 0.65 8.06
N ALA A 21 17.84 1.32 8.19
CA ALA A 21 18.12 2.19 9.32
C ALA A 21 16.93 3.12 9.53
N PRO A 22 16.45 3.30 10.78
CA PRO A 22 15.39 4.26 11.04
C PRO A 22 15.86 5.63 10.50
N PRO A 23 15.04 6.33 9.69
CA PRO A 23 15.44 7.64 9.21
C PRO A 23 15.69 8.54 10.42
N THR A 24 16.90 9.08 10.48
CA THR A 24 17.35 10.02 11.51
C THR A 24 16.56 11.30 11.39
N GLY A 25 15.50 11.39 12.17
CA GLY A 25 14.64 12.57 12.30
C GLY A 25 13.57 12.26 13.33
N ARG A 26 13.14 13.26 14.09
CA ARG A 26 12.17 13.16 15.20
C ARG A 26 10.78 12.62 14.78
N SER A 27 10.58 12.29 13.51
CA SER A 27 9.29 12.00 12.86
C SER A 27 9.07 10.52 12.47
N ALA A 28 10.08 9.66 12.52
CA ALA A 28 9.96 8.26 12.02
C ALA A 28 8.96 7.37 12.78
N ALA A 29 8.61 7.72 14.02
CA ALA A 29 7.66 7.00 14.86
C ALA A 29 6.26 7.63 14.91
N SER A 30 6.12 8.89 14.49
CA SER A 30 4.86 9.64 14.58
C SER A 30 4.17 9.83 13.22
N ASP A 31 4.88 9.60 12.12
CA ASP A 31 4.29 9.75 10.79
C ASP A 31 3.30 8.62 10.50
N PRO A 32 2.06 8.95 10.08
CA PRO A 32 1.03 7.95 9.84
C PRO A 32 1.41 7.07 8.66
N LYS A 33 1.71 5.80 8.93
CA LYS A 33 1.92 4.80 7.89
C LYS A 33 0.59 4.29 7.36
N SER A 34 0.46 4.23 6.04
CA SER A 34 -0.75 3.77 5.36
C SER A 34 -0.51 2.46 4.62
N MET A 35 -1.54 1.63 4.49
CA MET A 35 -1.50 0.45 3.63
C MET A 35 -2.71 0.46 2.69
N VAL A 36 -2.42 0.55 1.40
CA VAL A 36 -3.44 0.50 0.35
C VAL A 36 -3.58 -0.92 -0.15
N ILE A 37 -4.77 -1.49 -0.10
CA ILE A 37 -5.07 -2.89 -0.43
C ILE A 37 -6.31 -2.94 -1.31
N ARG A 38 -6.31 -3.81 -2.31
CA ARG A 38 -7.54 -4.25 -2.98
C ARG A 38 -8.08 -5.54 -2.37
N ILE A 39 -9.32 -5.50 -1.87
CA ILE A 39 -10.04 -6.64 -1.31
C ILE A 39 -10.56 -7.48 -2.48
N GLY A 40 -10.30 -8.80 -2.46
CA GLY A 40 -10.76 -9.71 -3.51
C GLY A 40 -9.94 -9.58 -4.78
N ALA A 41 -8.62 -9.78 -4.71
CA ALA A 41 -7.65 -9.51 -5.79
C ALA A 41 -7.95 -10.14 -7.18
N GLY A 42 -8.92 -11.06 -7.29
CA GLY A 42 -9.44 -11.59 -8.55
C GLY A 42 -10.73 -10.94 -9.08
N GLU A 43 -11.54 -10.32 -8.22
CA GLU A 43 -12.89 -9.81 -8.55
C GLU A 43 -12.89 -8.30 -8.88
N VAL A 44 -11.86 -7.56 -8.44
CA VAL A 44 -11.81 -6.08 -8.56
C VAL A 44 -11.49 -5.57 -9.97
N GLY A 45 -11.05 -6.45 -10.88
CA GLY A 45 -10.65 -6.11 -12.24
C GLY A 45 -9.32 -5.35 -12.35
N SER A 46 -8.85 -5.16 -13.59
CA SER A 46 -7.55 -4.52 -13.89
C SER A 46 -7.52 -3.02 -13.56
N SER A 47 -8.63 -2.30 -13.80
CA SER A 47 -8.71 -0.85 -13.57
C SER A 47 -8.53 -0.48 -12.10
N VAL A 48 -9.24 -1.16 -11.18
CA VAL A 48 -9.11 -0.89 -9.73
C VAL A 48 -7.74 -1.35 -9.21
N SER A 49 -7.18 -2.40 -9.81
CA SER A 49 -5.82 -2.85 -9.50
C SER A 49 -4.77 -1.80 -9.89
N GLN A 50 -4.99 -1.09 -11.00
CA GLN A 50 -4.14 0.03 -11.38
C GLN A 50 -4.36 1.23 -10.46
N LEU A 51 -5.61 1.57 -10.16
CA LEU A 51 -5.95 2.63 -9.22
C LEU A 51 -5.26 2.45 -7.86
N ALA A 52 -5.26 1.22 -7.32
CA ALA A 52 -4.59 0.93 -6.06
C ALA A 52 -3.07 1.15 -6.15
N LYS A 53 -2.43 0.83 -7.29
CA LYS A 53 -1.00 1.11 -7.50
C LYS A 53 -0.73 2.61 -7.58
N ASP A 54 -1.58 3.34 -8.29
CA ASP A 54 -1.47 4.78 -8.44
C ASP A 54 -1.60 5.48 -7.06
N VAL A 55 -2.55 5.04 -6.23
CA VAL A 55 -2.72 5.57 -4.86
C VAL A 55 -1.54 5.19 -3.96
N ARG A 56 -0.93 4.01 -4.12
CA ARG A 56 0.30 3.69 -3.39
C ARG A 56 1.43 4.63 -3.76
N GLN A 57 1.58 4.94 -5.04
CA GLN A 57 2.61 5.84 -5.50
C GLN A 57 2.45 7.24 -4.90
N VAL A 58 1.21 7.75 -4.79
CA VAL A 58 0.92 9.03 -4.16
C VAL A 58 1.19 9.05 -2.65
N MET A 59 1.03 7.90 -1.98
CA MET A 59 1.21 7.75 -0.53
C MET A 59 2.64 7.38 -0.11
N GLU A 60 3.60 7.34 -1.05
CA GLU A 60 5.02 7.16 -0.73
C GLU A 60 5.56 8.40 0.03
N PRO A 61 6.52 8.24 0.96
CA PRO A 61 7.20 7.00 1.37
C PRO A 61 6.48 6.22 2.49
N GLY A 62 5.40 6.76 3.06
CA GLY A 62 4.70 6.21 4.24
C GLY A 62 3.85 4.97 3.97
N THR A 63 3.93 4.39 2.78
CA THR A 63 3.13 3.23 2.39
C THR A 63 3.96 2.04 1.90
N ALA A 64 3.39 0.84 2.04
CA ALA A 64 3.98 -0.39 1.53
C ALA A 64 3.79 -0.52 0.01
N SER A 65 4.60 0.19 -0.78
CA SER A 65 4.45 0.22 -2.25
C SER A 65 4.71 -1.14 -2.92
N ARG A 66 5.53 -1.99 -2.30
CA ARG A 66 5.85 -3.35 -2.78
C ARG A 66 4.86 -4.43 -2.35
N LEU A 67 3.78 -4.07 -1.64
CA LEU A 67 2.77 -5.03 -1.21
C LEU A 67 2.10 -5.66 -2.45
N LYS A 68 2.14 -6.99 -2.54
CA LYS A 68 1.45 -7.75 -3.59
C LYS A 68 0.26 -8.48 -2.99
N GLU A 69 -0.95 -8.06 -3.36
CA GLU A 69 -2.14 -8.76 -2.88
C GLU A 69 -2.31 -10.08 -3.63
N ARG A 70 -2.48 -11.16 -2.87
CA ARG A 70 -2.84 -12.49 -3.38
C ARG A 70 -4.33 -12.73 -3.19
N ARG A 71 -4.94 -13.54 -4.06
CA ARG A 71 -6.35 -13.94 -3.96
C ARG A 71 -6.67 -14.67 -2.64
N ALA A 72 -5.71 -15.40 -2.09
CA ALA A 72 -5.87 -16.13 -0.84
C ALA A 72 -5.92 -15.22 0.40
N ASN A 73 -5.35 -14.01 0.32
CA ASN A 73 -5.26 -13.12 1.48
C ASN A 73 -6.63 -12.48 1.75
N ARG A 74 -7.11 -12.62 2.99
CA ARG A 74 -8.33 -11.97 3.47
C ARG A 74 -7.99 -10.69 4.23
N LEU A 75 -8.99 -9.85 4.48
CA LEU A 75 -8.83 -8.61 5.25
C LEU A 75 -8.18 -8.85 6.62
N ARG A 76 -8.54 -9.97 7.28
CA ARG A 76 -7.99 -10.36 8.59
C ARG A 76 -6.46 -10.49 8.57
N ASP A 77 -5.89 -10.97 7.47
CA ASP A 77 -4.44 -11.16 7.34
C ASP A 77 -3.70 -9.82 7.25
N TYR A 78 -4.34 -8.80 6.67
CA TYR A 78 -3.77 -7.46 6.63
C TYR A 78 -3.89 -6.74 7.98
N VAL A 79 -5.01 -6.93 8.69
CA VAL A 79 -5.21 -6.35 10.03
C VAL A 79 -4.21 -6.91 11.04
N THR A 80 -3.85 -8.20 10.97
CA THR A 80 -2.82 -8.75 11.88
C THR A 80 -1.42 -8.21 11.57
N MET A 81 -1.15 -7.83 10.31
CA MET A 81 0.12 -7.22 9.91
C MET A 81 0.26 -5.74 10.31
N THR A 82 -0.83 -5.02 10.57
CA THR A 82 -0.75 -3.59 10.87
C THR A 82 -0.02 -3.29 12.18
N GLY A 83 -0.17 -4.14 13.19
CA GLY A 83 0.53 -3.99 14.47
C GLY A 83 2.05 -4.03 14.33
N PRO A 84 2.63 -5.15 13.84
CA PRO A 84 4.08 -5.28 13.65
C PRO A 84 4.70 -4.25 12.70
N LEU A 85 3.95 -3.79 11.69
CA LEU A 85 4.42 -2.79 10.72
C LEU A 85 4.20 -1.34 11.16
N GLY A 86 3.47 -1.12 12.25
CA GLY A 86 3.10 0.23 12.74
C GLY A 86 2.21 0.99 11.75
N VAL A 87 1.32 0.29 11.04
CA VAL A 87 0.39 0.88 10.08
C VAL A 87 -0.83 1.42 10.81
N THR A 88 -1.12 2.70 10.60
CA THR A 88 -2.20 3.44 11.27
C THR A 88 -3.46 3.52 10.42
N HIS A 89 -3.30 3.60 9.09
CA HIS A 89 -4.41 3.78 8.15
C HIS A 89 -4.45 2.66 7.10
N LEU A 90 -5.62 2.10 6.87
CA LEU A 90 -5.89 1.20 5.75
C LEU A 90 -6.77 1.90 4.71
N LEU A 91 -6.36 1.84 3.45
CA LEU A 91 -7.17 2.23 2.31
C LEU A 91 -7.54 0.96 1.55
N LEU A 92 -8.82 0.63 1.55
CA LEU A 92 -9.35 -0.63 1.05
C LEU A 92 -10.20 -0.38 -0.17
N PHE A 93 -9.74 -0.82 -1.34
CA PHE A 93 -10.53 -0.82 -2.56
C PHE A 93 -11.29 -2.14 -2.68
N SER A 94 -12.58 -2.07 -2.98
CA SER A 94 -13.42 -3.23 -3.23
C SER A 94 -14.35 -2.94 -4.40
N ARG A 95 -14.80 -3.99 -5.08
CA ARG A 95 -15.83 -3.91 -6.13
C ARG A 95 -16.99 -4.79 -5.70
N SER A 96 -18.20 -4.27 -5.75
CA SER A 96 -19.41 -5.07 -5.51
C SER A 96 -19.76 -5.91 -6.74
N ASP A 97 -20.58 -6.93 -6.58
CA ASP A 97 -21.06 -7.77 -7.68
C ASP A 97 -21.81 -6.96 -8.75
N SER A 98 -22.47 -5.88 -8.32
CA SER A 98 -23.12 -4.88 -9.19
C SER A 98 -22.14 -3.97 -9.96
N GLY A 99 -20.82 -4.18 -9.83
CA GLY A 99 -19.78 -3.43 -10.54
C GLY A 99 -19.35 -2.11 -9.89
N ASN A 100 -19.99 -1.69 -8.79
CA ASN A 100 -19.67 -0.44 -8.11
C ASN A 100 -18.35 -0.55 -7.34
N THR A 101 -17.49 0.47 -7.45
CA THR A 101 -16.22 0.52 -6.72
C THR A 101 -16.42 1.25 -5.40
N ASN A 102 -15.91 0.69 -4.31
CA ASN A 102 -16.03 1.23 -2.97
C ASN A 102 -14.64 1.38 -2.36
N LEU A 103 -14.40 2.52 -1.72
CA LEU A 103 -13.22 2.81 -0.94
C LEU A 103 -13.61 2.78 0.54
N ARG A 104 -12.87 2.02 1.35
CA ARG A 104 -12.98 2.09 2.81
C ARG A 104 -11.69 2.65 3.37
N VAL A 105 -11.81 3.64 4.26
CA VAL A 105 -10.68 4.20 4.99
C VAL A 105 -10.84 3.81 6.44
N ALA A 106 -9.96 2.95 6.94
CA ALA A 106 -10.03 2.43 8.30
C ALA A 106 -8.82 2.87 9.12
N THR A 107 -9.06 3.18 10.39
CA THR A 107 -7.98 3.35 11.37
C THR A 107 -7.67 2.00 12.01
N THR A 108 -6.41 1.56 11.96
CA THR A 108 -5.95 0.28 12.50
C THR A 108 -5.11 0.43 13.76
N PRO A 109 -5.07 -0.58 14.65
CA PRO A 109 -5.71 -1.90 14.54
C PRO A 109 -7.19 -1.92 14.97
N ARG A 110 -7.63 -0.91 15.73
CA ARG A 110 -9.03 -0.70 16.11
C ARG A 110 -9.36 0.77 15.91
N GLY A 111 -10.50 1.05 15.29
CA GLY A 111 -10.92 2.41 15.05
C GLY A 111 -12.08 2.49 14.05
N PRO A 112 -12.54 3.70 13.76
CA PRO A 112 -13.62 3.91 12.81
C PRO A 112 -13.20 3.49 11.40
N THR A 113 -14.19 3.04 10.63
CA THR A 113 -14.04 2.80 9.20
C THR A 113 -15.04 3.66 8.46
N LEU A 114 -14.55 4.52 7.57
CA LEU A 114 -15.35 5.35 6.68
C LEU A 114 -15.57 4.59 5.38
N HIS A 115 -16.82 4.56 4.91
CA HIS A 115 -17.21 3.87 3.69
C HIS A 115 -17.60 4.90 2.64
N PHE A 116 -16.89 4.89 1.51
CA PHE A 116 -17.13 5.78 0.38
C PHE A 116 -17.50 4.96 -0.85
N ARG A 117 -18.57 5.38 -1.51
CA ARG A 117 -18.89 4.92 -2.87
C ARG A 117 -18.12 5.79 -3.85
N VAL A 118 -17.40 5.16 -4.78
CA VAL A 118 -16.67 5.87 -5.81
C VAL A 118 -17.58 6.01 -7.02
N ASP A 119 -18.03 7.23 -7.31
CA ASP A 119 -18.90 7.48 -8.47
C ASP A 119 -18.11 7.52 -9.79
N LYS A 120 -16.99 8.23 -9.80
CA LYS A 120 -16.11 8.36 -10.96
C LYS A 120 -14.65 8.30 -10.51
N TYR A 121 -13.80 7.63 -11.30
CA TYR A 121 -12.36 7.61 -11.10
C TYR A 121 -11.66 7.71 -12.45
N SER A 122 -10.41 8.19 -12.42
CA SER A 122 -9.51 8.20 -13.57
C SER A 122 -8.18 7.54 -13.16
N LEU A 123 -7.51 6.91 -14.10
CA LEU A 123 -6.20 6.30 -13.86
C LEU A 123 -5.11 7.30 -14.21
N CYS A 124 -3.98 7.28 -13.48
CA CYS A 124 -2.88 8.20 -13.74
C CYS A 124 -2.35 8.08 -15.17
N LYS A 125 -2.39 6.88 -15.76
CA LYS A 125 -2.02 6.65 -17.17
C LYS A 125 -2.91 7.43 -18.16
N ASP A 126 -4.21 7.53 -17.88
CA ASP A 126 -5.18 8.16 -18.78
C ASP A 126 -5.07 9.67 -18.66
N VAL A 127 -4.87 10.18 -17.43
CA VAL A 127 -4.58 11.59 -17.18
C VAL A 127 -3.28 12.03 -17.86
N ARG A 128 -2.21 11.24 -17.75
CA ARG A 128 -0.93 11.53 -18.43
C ARG A 128 -1.08 11.56 -19.95
N ARG A 129 -1.89 10.67 -20.52
CA ARG A 129 -2.14 10.63 -21.97
C ARG A 129 -2.97 11.83 -22.44
N ALA A 130 -3.90 12.32 -21.61
CA ALA A 130 -4.71 13.48 -21.93
C ALA A 130 -3.94 14.82 -21.83
N GLN A 131 -2.82 14.85 -21.09
CA GLN A 131 -2.01 16.05 -20.95
C GLN A 131 -1.12 16.28 -22.17
N ARG A 132 -1.11 17.51 -22.68
CA ARG A 132 -0.23 17.95 -23.78
C ARG A 132 1.26 17.91 -23.40
N HIS A 133 1.57 18.16 -22.13
CA HIS A 133 2.91 18.08 -21.55
C HIS A 133 2.83 17.31 -20.23
N PRO A 134 2.96 15.97 -20.26
CA PRO A 134 2.83 15.16 -19.06
C PRO A 134 3.95 15.46 -18.07
N ARG A 135 3.59 15.84 -16.85
CA ARG A 135 4.51 15.94 -15.71
C ARG A 135 4.45 14.63 -14.89
N GLY A 136 5.57 14.24 -14.29
CA GLY A 136 5.67 13.01 -13.52
C GLY A 136 6.72 12.05 -14.07
N GLY A 137 7.88 11.99 -13.40
CA GLY A 137 9.05 11.22 -13.83
C GLY A 137 9.71 10.36 -12.75
N GLY A 138 9.03 10.13 -11.62
CA GLY A 138 9.38 9.07 -10.66
C GLY A 138 10.12 9.50 -9.39
N LYS A 139 10.76 10.67 -9.33
CA LYS A 139 11.40 11.16 -8.08
C LYS A 139 10.45 11.95 -7.17
N GLU A 140 9.33 12.42 -7.70
CA GLU A 140 8.33 13.23 -6.99
C GLU A 140 7.67 12.50 -5.80
N TYR A 141 7.69 11.16 -5.82
CA TYR A 141 7.07 10.31 -4.80
C TYR A 141 8.04 9.92 -3.67
N THR A 142 9.30 10.34 -3.75
CA THR A 142 10.29 10.06 -2.69
C THR A 142 10.06 10.95 -1.47
N THR A 143 9.53 12.15 -1.70
CA THR A 143 9.15 13.10 -0.65
C THR A 143 7.70 12.88 -0.24
N PRO A 144 7.37 12.97 1.05
CA PRO A 144 5.99 12.86 1.50
C PRO A 144 5.13 13.94 0.84
N PRO A 145 3.85 13.63 0.53
CA PRO A 145 2.92 14.64 0.03
C PRO A 145 2.75 15.75 1.08
N LEU A 146 2.53 16.98 0.61
CA LEU A 146 2.28 18.14 1.48
C LEU A 146 0.99 17.89 2.29
N VAL A 147 1.05 18.27 3.58
CA VAL A 147 -0.08 18.28 4.50
C VAL A 147 -0.64 19.69 4.58
#